data_AF-A0A1C5HFH4-F1
#
_entry.id   AF-A0A1C5HFH4-F1
#
_cell.length_a   1.000
_cell.length_b   1.000
_cell.length_c   1.000
_cell.angle_alpha   90.00
_cell.angle_beta   90.00
_cell.angle_gamma   90.00
#
_symmetry.space_group_name_H-M   'P 1'
#
loop_
_entity.id
_entity.type
_entity.pdbx_description
1 polymer ?
#
loop_
_entity_poly.entity_id
_entity_poly.type
_entity_poly.pdbx_seq_one_letter_code
_entity_poly.pdbx_strand_id
1 'polypeptide(L)'
;MRRTLAGAGLALLLATTACAGPGADAPPRPAEPTAPAADGTPTASRQDADEVARTLASLRRVDDLPLYEMTYVGGYDPTVGTDARPASSPFGCSLFAAGGDPSRPLFARNFDWAAHPAMVLRTDPPDGYASVSMVDLSYLGVGPDPTGDRRLLNAPLLPFDGMNERGLAVGLAADDHATAKPVPGRPTVGSVRILRLVLDRAATVDEAVAVFERHNLDFDGGPPLHYLLADATGRSAVVEFVDGAMRVQRGEGRWQALTNVPVIGVPEAKRRDDRRYGVIAAALERSGAVVDAPAALRLLDEVRQGHTRWSVTYELRSGEVRLVPAGGGERRYRLPVS
;
A
#
# COMPACT_ATOMS: atom_id res chain seq x y z
N MET A 1 -67.27 7.33 64.63
CA MET A 1 -67.25 8.76 64.99
C MET A 1 -65.92 9.36 64.58
N ARG A 2 -65.97 10.54 63.96
CA ARG A 2 -64.87 11.35 63.40
C ARG A 2 -63.75 11.64 64.42
N ARG A 3 -62.48 11.69 63.97
CA ARG A 3 -61.70 12.94 63.81
C ARG A 3 -60.24 12.68 63.41
N THR A 4 -59.78 13.56 62.54
CA THR A 4 -58.44 13.82 61.98
C THR A 4 -57.41 14.34 63.00
N LEU A 5 -56.12 14.14 62.69
CA LEU A 5 -54.93 15.03 62.84
C LEU A 5 -53.67 14.13 63.02
N ALA A 6 -52.75 14.07 62.05
CA ALA A 6 -51.61 14.97 61.78
C ALA A 6 -50.30 14.51 62.46
N GLY A 7 -49.20 14.50 61.70
CA GLY A 7 -47.85 14.65 62.25
C GLY A 7 -46.85 13.53 61.99
N ALA A 8 -46.00 13.76 60.99
CA ALA A 8 -44.54 13.56 60.96
C ALA A 8 -43.92 12.19 61.29
N GLY A 9 -43.00 11.76 60.42
CA GLY A 9 -41.79 11.07 60.87
C GLY A 9 -41.31 9.90 60.01
N LEU A 10 -40.29 10.18 59.19
CA LEU A 10 -39.14 9.30 58.95
C LEU A 10 -39.40 7.90 58.34
N ALA A 11 -39.42 7.83 57.00
CA ALA A 11 -39.30 6.56 56.29
C ALA A 11 -37.83 6.24 56.00
N LEU A 12 -37.29 5.35 56.83
CA LEU A 12 -36.03 4.64 56.69
C LEU A 12 -36.15 3.67 55.50
N LEU A 13 -35.41 3.92 54.41
CA LEU A 13 -35.39 3.03 53.24
C LEU A 13 -34.61 1.75 53.56
N LEU A 14 -35.36 0.65 53.60
CA LEU A 14 -34.89 -0.72 53.71
C LEU A 14 -34.00 -1.09 52.51
N ALA A 15 -32.79 -1.52 52.81
CA ALA A 15 -31.94 -2.24 51.88
C ALA A 15 -32.54 -3.63 51.61
N THR A 16 -32.86 -3.91 50.35
CA THR A 16 -33.04 -5.29 49.85
C THR A 16 -31.97 -5.58 48.81
N THR A 17 -31.07 -6.48 49.20
CA THR A 17 -30.06 -7.15 48.40
C THR A 17 -30.69 -8.01 47.30
N ALA A 18 -30.14 -7.96 46.09
CA ALA A 18 -30.20 -9.08 45.14
C ALA A 18 -28.89 -9.13 44.33
N CYS A 19 -28.22 -10.28 44.43
CA CYS A 19 -26.98 -10.62 43.74
C CYS A 19 -27.25 -11.22 42.34
N ALA A 20 -26.20 -11.14 41.51
CA ALA A 20 -25.78 -12.08 40.46
C ALA A 20 -26.12 -11.79 38.98
N GLY A 21 -25.03 -11.66 38.20
CA GLY A 21 -24.98 -11.87 36.75
C GLY A 21 -23.83 -11.09 36.09
N PRO A 22 -22.71 -11.71 35.67
CA PRO A 22 -21.76 -11.05 34.78
C PRO A 22 -22.42 -10.95 33.40
N GLY A 23 -22.77 -9.73 33.01
CA GLY A 23 -23.31 -9.43 31.70
C GLY A 23 -22.27 -9.72 30.61
N ALA A 24 -22.70 -10.51 29.64
CA ALA A 24 -21.96 -10.89 28.44
C ALA A 24 -21.32 -9.69 27.74
N ASP A 25 -20.13 -9.95 27.17
CA ASP A 25 -19.40 -9.07 26.26
C ASP A 25 -20.33 -8.47 25.19
N ALA A 26 -20.62 -7.18 25.32
CA ALA A 26 -21.13 -6.40 24.21
C ALA A 26 -19.97 -6.22 23.21
N PRO A 27 -20.17 -6.53 21.91
CA PRO A 27 -19.14 -6.26 20.91
C PRO A 27 -18.83 -4.75 20.92
N PRO A 28 -17.56 -4.35 20.76
CA PRO A 28 -17.20 -2.93 20.73
C PRO A 28 -18.00 -2.24 19.62
N ARG A 29 -18.65 -1.12 19.97
CA ARG A 29 -19.30 -0.26 18.98
C ARG A 29 -18.28 0.10 17.90
N PRO A 30 -18.64 0.03 16.60
CA PRO A 30 -17.81 0.62 15.56
C PRO A 30 -17.54 2.08 15.92
N ALA A 31 -16.27 2.47 15.94
CA ALA A 31 -15.91 3.87 16.06
C ALA A 31 -16.57 4.63 14.90
N GLU A 32 -17.38 5.64 15.20
CA GLU A 32 -17.87 6.55 14.19
C GLU A 32 -16.66 7.19 13.48
N PRO A 33 -16.63 7.24 12.14
CA PRO A 33 -15.58 7.94 11.43
C PRO A 33 -15.62 9.41 11.84
N THR A 34 -14.59 9.84 12.57
CA THR A 34 -14.32 11.27 12.77
C THR A 34 -14.07 11.86 11.40
N ALA A 35 -14.87 12.87 11.02
CA ALA A 35 -14.69 13.60 9.78
C ALA A 35 -13.23 14.09 9.68
N PRO A 36 -12.50 13.82 8.58
CA PRO A 36 -11.13 14.28 8.48
C PRO A 36 -11.12 15.81 8.45
N ALA A 37 -10.35 16.42 9.36
CA ALA A 37 -10.13 17.86 9.39
C ALA A 37 -9.61 18.32 8.02
N ALA A 38 -10.26 19.32 7.42
CA ALA A 38 -9.99 19.82 6.05
C ALA A 38 -8.69 20.66 5.92
N ASP A 39 -7.82 20.65 6.94
CA ASP A 39 -6.75 21.64 7.12
C ASP A 39 -5.34 21.14 6.72
N GLY A 40 -5.24 20.03 5.98
CA GLY A 40 -3.93 19.53 5.52
C GLY A 40 -3.32 20.46 4.47
N THR A 41 -2.31 21.26 4.86
CA THR A 41 -1.50 22.03 3.90
C THR A 41 -0.58 21.05 3.15
N PRO A 42 -0.53 21.08 1.81
CA PRO A 42 0.43 20.27 1.06
C PRO A 42 1.85 20.58 1.49
N THR A 43 2.58 19.56 1.95
CA THR A 43 3.94 19.72 2.48
C THR A 43 5.00 19.48 1.41
N ALA A 44 4.69 18.64 0.41
CA ALA A 44 5.65 18.20 -0.60
C ALA A 44 5.64 19.02 -1.89
N SER A 45 4.53 19.64 -2.25
CA SER A 45 4.41 20.31 -3.54
C SER A 45 5.44 21.44 -3.71
N ARG A 46 6.13 21.44 -4.85
CA ARG A 46 7.02 22.53 -5.31
C ARG A 46 6.42 23.25 -6.53
N GLN A 47 5.12 23.06 -6.74
CA GLN A 47 4.42 23.51 -7.93
C GLN A 47 4.10 25.01 -7.87
N ASP A 48 4.12 25.65 -9.03
CA ASP A 48 3.47 26.96 -9.20
C ASP A 48 1.93 26.84 -9.25
N ALA A 49 1.24 27.98 -9.31
CA ALA A 49 -0.22 28.01 -9.30
C ALA A 49 -0.85 27.31 -10.52
N ASP A 50 -0.20 27.38 -11.68
CA ASP A 50 -0.70 26.79 -12.93
C ASP A 50 -0.47 25.27 -12.95
N GLU A 51 0.66 24.81 -12.43
CA GLU A 51 0.96 23.40 -12.18
C GLU A 51 -0.02 22.76 -11.19
N VAL A 52 -0.34 23.45 -10.10
CA VAL A 52 -1.37 23.02 -9.15
C VAL A 52 -2.73 22.90 -9.84
N ALA A 53 -3.14 23.92 -10.58
CA ALA A 53 -4.42 23.92 -11.29
C ALA A 53 -4.51 22.75 -12.29
N ARG A 54 -3.46 22.51 -13.07
CA ARG A 54 -3.38 21.37 -14.02
C ARG A 54 -3.43 20.02 -13.32
N THR A 55 -2.74 19.88 -12.19
CA THR A 55 -2.73 18.63 -11.41
C THR A 55 -4.12 18.30 -10.89
N LEU A 56 -4.76 19.24 -10.18
CA LEU A 56 -6.09 19.02 -9.61
C LEU A 56 -7.17 18.84 -10.69
N ALA A 57 -7.08 19.59 -11.80
CA ALA A 57 -8.00 19.45 -12.93
C ALA A 57 -7.86 18.12 -13.68
N SER A 58 -6.73 17.42 -13.53
CA SER A 58 -6.52 16.11 -14.16
C SER A 58 -7.22 14.96 -13.43
N LEU A 59 -7.68 15.19 -12.19
CA LEU A 59 -8.34 14.17 -11.36
C LEU A 59 -9.66 13.73 -12.01
N ARG A 60 -9.80 12.43 -12.24
CA ARG A 60 -11.03 11.85 -12.79
C ARG A 60 -11.39 10.57 -12.05
N ARG A 61 -12.63 10.45 -11.59
CA ARG A 61 -13.19 9.17 -11.14
C ARG A 61 -13.43 8.30 -12.37
N VAL A 62 -13.02 7.05 -12.31
CA VAL A 62 -13.14 6.10 -13.41
C VAL A 62 -13.93 4.84 -13.05
N ASP A 63 -14.13 4.53 -11.76
CA ASP A 63 -14.88 3.35 -11.28
C ASP A 63 -15.73 3.64 -10.02
N ASP A 64 -16.61 2.71 -9.64
CA ASP A 64 -17.63 2.85 -8.59
C ASP A 64 -17.12 2.61 -7.16
N LEU A 65 -16.26 1.61 -6.92
CA LEU A 65 -15.42 1.58 -5.71
C LEU A 65 -14.25 2.54 -5.98
N PRO A 66 -14.31 3.79 -5.53
CA PRO A 66 -13.80 4.88 -6.35
C PRO A 66 -12.34 4.70 -6.72
N LEU A 67 -12.11 4.40 -8.00
CA LEU A 67 -10.80 4.48 -8.61
C LEU A 67 -10.71 5.84 -9.29
N TYR A 68 -9.66 6.59 -8.96
CA TYR A 68 -9.33 7.84 -9.58
C TYR A 68 -8.10 7.69 -10.48
N GLU A 69 -7.96 8.59 -11.44
CA GLU A 69 -6.71 8.81 -12.16
C GLU A 69 -6.30 10.27 -11.97
N MET A 70 -5.00 10.51 -11.80
CA MET A 70 -4.44 11.86 -11.73
C MET A 70 -3.06 11.90 -12.40
N THR A 71 -2.79 13.00 -13.11
CA THR A 71 -1.46 13.33 -13.61
C THR A 71 -0.91 14.48 -12.78
N TYR A 72 0.15 14.21 -12.02
CA TYR A 72 0.89 15.22 -11.27
C TYR A 72 1.84 15.96 -12.20
N VAL A 73 1.76 17.29 -12.22
CA VAL A 73 2.60 18.15 -13.07
C VAL A 73 3.58 18.94 -12.20
N GLY A 74 4.87 18.90 -12.52
CA GLY A 74 5.89 19.68 -11.81
C GLY A 74 6.57 18.93 -10.67
N GLY A 75 7.37 19.67 -9.89
CA GLY A 75 8.22 19.10 -8.85
C GLY A 75 7.52 18.88 -7.51
N TYR A 76 8.08 17.96 -6.73
CA TYR A 76 7.73 17.73 -5.33
C TYR A 76 8.98 17.35 -4.55
N ASP A 77 8.94 17.53 -3.23
CA ASP A 77 9.99 17.08 -2.32
C ASP A 77 9.62 15.71 -1.74
N PRO A 78 10.24 14.60 -2.19
CA PRO A 78 9.91 13.26 -1.69
C PRO A 78 10.49 12.98 -0.29
N THR A 79 11.19 13.94 0.33
CA THR A 79 11.82 13.75 1.64
C THR A 79 10.96 14.24 2.80
N VAL A 80 9.93 15.05 2.55
CA VAL A 80 9.09 15.62 3.61
C VAL A 80 8.03 14.65 4.13
N GLY A 81 7.67 14.85 5.40
CA GLY A 81 6.55 14.20 6.11
C GLY A 81 5.18 14.42 5.47
N THR A 82 4.26 13.49 5.76
CA THR A 82 2.81 13.72 5.67
C THR A 82 2.22 13.58 7.07
N ASP A 83 1.22 14.40 7.40
CA ASP A 83 0.57 14.39 8.72
C ASP A 83 -0.55 13.32 8.82
N ALA A 84 -0.84 12.61 7.73
CA ALA A 84 -1.92 11.63 7.69
C ALA A 84 -1.58 10.36 8.50
N ARG A 85 -2.53 9.94 9.35
CA ARG A 85 -2.44 8.74 10.20
C ARG A 85 -3.73 7.92 10.08
N PRO A 86 -3.87 7.06 9.06
CA PRO A 86 -5.07 6.23 8.94
C PRO A 86 -5.05 5.10 9.98
N ALA A 87 -6.23 4.62 10.34
CA ALA A 87 -6.37 3.40 11.14
C ALA A 87 -5.86 2.19 10.33
N SER A 88 -5.00 1.37 10.93
CA SER A 88 -4.39 0.21 10.27
C SER A 88 -4.85 -1.11 10.90
N SER A 89 -5.35 -2.01 10.07
CA SER A 89 -5.38 -3.45 10.35
C SER A 89 -4.69 -4.15 9.18
N PRO A 90 -3.64 -4.97 9.40
CA PRO A 90 -2.92 -5.60 8.31
C PRO A 90 -3.82 -6.58 7.54
N PHE A 91 -3.71 -6.53 6.22
CA PHE A 91 -4.42 -7.41 5.29
C PHE A 91 -3.44 -8.01 4.26
N GLY A 92 -3.86 -9.10 3.62
CA GLY A 92 -2.94 -10.08 3.05
C GLY A 92 -2.48 -9.80 1.61
N CYS A 93 -1.49 -8.93 1.35
CA CYS A 93 -1.03 -8.65 -0.02
C CYS A 93 -0.30 -9.84 -0.69
N SER A 94 -0.40 -9.97 -2.03
CA SER A 94 0.32 -10.99 -2.81
C SER A 94 1.07 -10.34 -3.97
N LEU A 95 2.33 -10.68 -4.17
CA LEU A 95 3.19 -10.12 -5.21
C LEU A 95 4.05 -11.20 -5.87
N PHE A 96 4.36 -11.01 -7.16
CA PHE A 96 5.39 -11.81 -7.81
C PHE A 96 6.05 -11.07 -8.98
N ALA A 97 7.29 -11.45 -9.24
CA ALA A 97 8.06 -11.09 -10.42
C ALA A 97 8.27 -12.36 -11.27
N ALA A 98 8.07 -12.25 -12.58
CA ALA A 98 8.27 -13.31 -13.55
C ALA A 98 9.23 -12.82 -14.64
N GLY A 99 10.37 -13.48 -14.78
CA GLY A 99 11.45 -13.19 -15.73
C GLY A 99 11.81 -14.38 -16.60
N GLY A 100 10.90 -15.34 -16.78
CA GLY A 100 11.13 -16.52 -17.61
C GLY A 100 11.22 -16.22 -19.10
N ASP A 101 10.59 -15.13 -19.54
CA ASP A 101 10.81 -14.50 -20.85
C ASP A 101 11.65 -13.22 -20.68
N PRO A 102 12.96 -13.22 -21.01
CA PRO A 102 13.82 -12.05 -20.86
C PRO A 102 13.40 -10.84 -21.71
N SER A 103 12.57 -11.06 -22.75
CA SER A 103 12.03 -9.99 -23.59
C SER A 103 10.76 -9.36 -23.02
N ARG A 104 10.13 -10.03 -22.03
CA ARG A 104 8.88 -9.61 -21.39
C ARG A 104 8.86 -9.91 -19.88
N PRO A 105 9.80 -9.36 -19.10
CA PRO A 105 9.75 -9.48 -17.66
C PRO A 105 8.54 -8.71 -17.10
N LEU A 106 7.91 -9.29 -16.08
CA LEU A 106 6.63 -8.82 -15.54
C LEU A 106 6.65 -8.79 -14.01
N PHE A 107 6.02 -7.77 -13.44
CA PHE A 107 5.72 -7.65 -12.00
C PHE A 107 4.20 -7.64 -11.79
N ALA A 108 3.70 -8.30 -10.76
CA ALA A 108 2.28 -8.43 -10.48
C ALA A 108 1.98 -8.31 -8.99
N ARG A 109 0.82 -7.72 -8.65
CA ARG A 109 0.39 -7.52 -7.26
C ARG A 109 -1.13 -7.54 -7.08
N ASN A 110 -1.58 -8.17 -6.00
CA ASN A 110 -2.83 -7.88 -5.32
C ASN A 110 -2.57 -7.00 -4.11
N PHE A 111 -3.31 -5.90 -4.01
CA PHE A 111 -3.39 -5.12 -2.78
C PHE A 111 -4.66 -5.43 -2.03
N ASP A 112 -4.51 -5.89 -0.81
CA ASP A 112 -5.57 -6.39 0.03
C ASP A 112 -5.69 -5.45 1.22
N TRP A 113 -6.82 -4.76 1.35
CA TRP A 113 -7.05 -3.70 2.35
C TRP A 113 -8.54 -3.39 2.56
N ALA A 114 -8.83 -2.50 3.51
CA ALA A 114 -10.17 -1.94 3.68
C ALA A 114 -10.65 -1.20 2.42
N ALA A 115 -11.97 -1.09 2.26
CA ALA A 115 -12.63 -0.56 1.06
C ALA A 115 -12.45 0.96 0.91
N HIS A 116 -11.24 1.39 0.59
CA HIS A 116 -10.87 2.78 0.39
C HIS A 116 -10.83 3.15 -1.09
N PRO A 117 -11.02 4.45 -1.41
CA PRO A 117 -10.74 4.97 -2.73
C PRO A 117 -9.26 4.80 -3.12
N ALA A 118 -9.02 4.37 -4.35
CA ALA A 118 -7.67 4.21 -4.90
C ALA A 118 -7.42 5.21 -6.03
N MET A 119 -6.16 5.46 -6.36
CA MET A 119 -5.78 6.34 -7.46
C MET A 119 -4.61 5.77 -8.26
N VAL A 120 -4.75 5.80 -9.59
CA VAL A 120 -3.61 5.68 -10.52
C VAL A 120 -2.97 7.06 -10.64
N LEU A 121 -1.74 7.19 -10.16
CA LEU A 121 -0.97 8.42 -10.21
C LEU A 121 0.09 8.33 -11.29
N ARG A 122 0.16 9.33 -12.17
CA ARG A 122 1.28 9.57 -13.08
C ARG A 122 2.12 10.72 -12.56
N THR A 123 3.44 10.53 -12.53
CA THR A 123 4.40 11.59 -12.18
C THR A 123 5.50 11.64 -13.23
N ASP A 124 6.01 12.83 -13.50
CA ASP A 124 7.20 13.07 -14.33
C ASP A 124 7.96 14.26 -13.71
N PRO A 125 8.64 14.05 -12.56
CA PRO A 125 9.31 15.13 -11.85
C PRO A 125 10.58 15.57 -12.60
N PRO A 126 10.98 16.86 -12.53
CA PRO A 126 12.14 17.37 -13.26
C PRO A 126 13.47 16.72 -12.86
N ASP A 127 13.57 16.21 -11.62
CA ASP A 127 14.80 15.66 -11.04
C ASP A 127 14.69 14.14 -10.74
N GLY A 128 13.80 13.41 -11.43
CA GLY A 128 13.59 11.98 -11.22
C GLY A 128 12.92 11.29 -12.39
N TYR A 129 12.78 9.98 -12.30
CA TYR A 129 12.14 9.19 -13.37
C TYR A 129 10.62 9.36 -13.41
N ALA A 130 10.06 9.38 -14.62
CA ALA A 130 8.63 9.28 -14.82
C ALA A 130 8.10 7.94 -14.28
N SER A 131 6.88 7.91 -13.72
CA SER A 131 6.32 6.69 -13.13
C SER A 131 4.80 6.62 -13.15
N VAL A 132 4.28 5.39 -13.07
CA VAL A 132 2.87 5.07 -12.79
C VAL A 132 2.81 4.29 -11.49
N SER A 133 1.99 4.73 -10.54
CA SER A 133 1.85 4.12 -9.22
C SER A 133 0.40 4.03 -8.75
N MET A 134 0.08 3.07 -7.88
CA MET A 134 -1.19 3.05 -7.15
C MET A 134 -1.06 3.75 -5.80
N VAL A 135 -2.06 4.55 -5.44
CA VAL A 135 -2.15 5.27 -4.16
C VAL A 135 -3.46 4.93 -3.49
N ASP A 136 -3.42 4.59 -2.19
CA ASP A 136 -4.63 4.55 -1.35
C ASP A 136 -4.92 5.96 -0.81
N LEU A 137 -6.05 6.54 -1.23
CA LEU A 137 -6.42 7.91 -0.88
C LEU A 137 -6.72 8.08 0.61
N SER A 138 -7.02 7.01 1.35
CA SER A 138 -7.24 7.11 2.80
C SER A 138 -6.01 7.62 3.55
N TYR A 139 -4.82 7.42 2.98
CA TYR A 139 -3.54 7.88 3.54
C TYR A 139 -3.25 9.35 3.21
N LEU A 140 -4.11 10.05 2.45
CA LEU A 140 -3.99 11.48 2.19
C LEU A 140 -4.90 12.33 3.09
N GLY A 141 -5.79 11.70 3.87
CA GLY A 141 -6.77 12.37 4.70
C GLY A 141 -7.86 13.10 3.90
N VAL A 142 -8.00 12.84 2.60
CA VAL A 142 -9.05 13.42 1.76
C VAL A 142 -10.43 12.87 2.13
N GLY A 143 -11.47 13.66 1.85
CA GLY A 143 -12.86 13.21 2.02
C GLY A 143 -13.29 12.15 1.00
N PRO A 144 -14.53 11.63 1.12
CA PRO A 144 -15.07 10.64 0.17
C PRO A 144 -15.18 11.15 -1.27
N ASP A 145 -15.32 12.46 -1.45
CA ASP A 145 -15.10 13.14 -2.73
C ASP A 145 -13.81 13.98 -2.63
N PRO A 146 -12.73 13.57 -3.29
CA PRO A 146 -11.45 14.27 -3.26
C PRO A 146 -11.39 15.44 -4.26
N THR A 147 -12.46 15.72 -5.02
CA THR A 147 -12.46 16.75 -6.06
C THR A 147 -12.13 18.13 -5.48
N GLY A 148 -11.07 18.75 -6.02
CA GLY A 148 -10.60 20.08 -5.58
C GLY A 148 -9.83 20.09 -4.25
N ASP A 149 -9.65 18.93 -3.60
CA ASP A 149 -8.92 18.84 -2.34
C ASP A 149 -7.41 18.99 -2.57
N ARG A 150 -6.82 20.04 -1.99
CA ARG A 150 -5.39 20.35 -2.16
C ARG A 150 -4.49 19.27 -1.55
N ARG A 151 -4.95 18.45 -0.61
CA ARG A 151 -4.15 17.37 -0.02
C ARG A 151 -3.74 16.31 -1.03
N LEU A 152 -4.44 16.22 -2.18
CA LEU A 152 -4.01 15.41 -3.32
C LEU A 152 -2.61 15.76 -3.82
N LEU A 153 -2.13 16.97 -3.57
CA LEU A 153 -0.77 17.37 -3.94
C LEU A 153 0.33 16.65 -3.13
N ASN A 154 -0.04 15.90 -2.08
CA ASN A 154 0.86 14.98 -1.36
C ASN A 154 0.82 13.55 -1.92
N ALA A 155 -0.02 13.25 -2.93
CA ALA A 155 -0.14 11.91 -3.50
C ALA A 155 1.19 11.26 -3.95
N PRO A 156 2.17 12.00 -4.51
CA PRO A 156 3.46 11.42 -4.86
C PRO A 156 4.20 10.79 -3.67
N LEU A 157 3.91 11.19 -2.42
CA LEU A 157 4.61 10.68 -1.24
C LEU A 157 4.21 9.26 -0.84
N LEU A 158 3.09 8.74 -1.36
CA LEU A 158 2.47 7.51 -0.85
C LEU A 158 2.12 6.50 -1.97
N PRO A 159 3.07 6.13 -2.86
CA PRO A 159 2.84 5.02 -3.78
C PRO A 159 2.88 3.70 -3.01
N PHE A 160 1.83 2.89 -3.13
CA PHE A 160 1.74 1.56 -2.53
C PHE A 160 2.35 0.47 -3.43
N ASP A 161 2.43 0.75 -4.72
CA ASP A 161 3.17 0.02 -5.73
C ASP A 161 3.42 0.95 -6.93
N GLY A 162 4.25 0.53 -7.88
CA GLY A 162 4.42 1.25 -9.13
C GLY A 162 5.56 0.74 -9.99
N MET A 163 5.70 1.36 -11.16
CA MET A 163 6.80 1.17 -12.09
C MET A 163 7.25 2.51 -12.66
N ASN A 164 8.56 2.69 -12.83
CA ASN A 164 9.14 3.87 -13.48
C ASN A 164 9.52 3.62 -14.95
N GLU A 165 9.89 4.67 -15.66
CA GLU A 165 10.23 4.64 -17.09
C GLU A 165 11.49 3.83 -17.40
N ARG A 166 12.24 3.38 -16.40
CA ARG A 166 13.39 2.46 -16.58
C ARG A 166 12.97 1.00 -16.48
N GLY A 167 11.69 0.73 -16.25
CA GLY A 167 11.17 -0.61 -16.08
C GLY A 167 11.50 -1.21 -14.72
N LEU A 168 11.84 -0.39 -13.72
CA LEU A 168 11.92 -0.82 -12.33
C LEU A 168 10.53 -0.73 -11.71
N ALA A 169 10.06 -1.85 -11.15
CA ALA A 169 8.85 -1.93 -10.35
C ALA A 169 9.15 -2.25 -8.88
N VAL A 170 8.31 -1.72 -8.00
CA VAL A 170 8.34 -1.97 -6.57
C VAL A 170 6.93 -2.14 -6.03
N GLY A 171 6.77 -3.07 -5.08
CA GLY A 171 5.56 -3.20 -4.29
C GLY A 171 5.88 -3.63 -2.86
N LEU A 172 4.88 -3.53 -2.00
CA LEU A 172 4.98 -3.85 -0.58
C LEU A 172 3.92 -4.86 -0.13
N ALA A 173 4.23 -5.59 0.94
CA ALA A 173 3.31 -6.37 1.74
C ALA A 173 3.57 -6.12 3.24
N ALA A 174 2.59 -6.42 4.09
CA ALA A 174 2.74 -6.29 5.54
C ALA A 174 3.45 -7.53 6.10
N ASP A 175 4.38 -7.30 7.01
CA ASP A 175 5.13 -8.32 7.75
C ASP A 175 5.09 -7.95 9.23
N ASP A 176 4.22 -8.61 10.02
CA ASP A 176 4.01 -8.29 11.43
C ASP A 176 5.26 -8.52 12.31
N HIS A 177 6.30 -9.16 11.77
CA HIS A 177 7.55 -9.42 12.47
C HIS A 177 8.68 -8.47 12.06
N ALA A 178 8.47 -7.62 11.04
CA ALA A 178 9.49 -6.71 10.58
C ALA A 178 9.83 -5.66 11.66
N THR A 179 11.13 -5.49 11.91
CA THR A 179 11.65 -4.51 12.88
C THR A 179 12.84 -3.77 12.28
N ALA A 180 12.82 -2.44 12.38
CA ALA A 180 13.90 -1.58 11.88
C ALA A 180 14.48 -0.75 13.03
N LYS A 181 15.80 -0.78 13.21
CA LYS A 181 16.53 0.10 14.13
C LYS A 181 17.23 1.19 13.30
N PRO A 182 17.03 2.48 13.63
CA PRO A 182 17.69 3.56 12.91
C PRO A 182 19.23 3.45 13.00
N VAL A 183 19.89 3.60 11.86
CA VAL A 183 21.34 3.76 11.75
C VAL A 183 21.69 5.25 11.85
N PRO A 184 22.56 5.67 12.78
CA PRO A 184 22.95 7.07 12.91
C PRO A 184 23.50 7.66 11.60
N GLY A 185 23.11 8.90 11.30
CA GLY A 185 23.57 9.63 10.11
C GLY A 185 22.82 9.34 8.81
N ARG A 186 21.91 8.34 8.78
CA ARG A 186 21.01 8.12 7.63
C ARG A 186 19.70 8.90 7.80
N PRO A 187 19.18 9.54 6.75
CA PRO A 187 17.85 10.15 6.80
C PRO A 187 16.77 9.09 7.01
N THR A 188 15.75 9.42 7.82
CA THR A 188 14.60 8.55 8.06
C THR A 188 13.47 8.88 7.11
N VAL A 189 12.86 7.85 6.53
CA VAL A 189 11.71 7.98 5.64
C VAL A 189 10.61 7.00 6.04
N GLY A 190 9.35 7.40 5.81
CA GLY A 190 8.22 6.52 6.05
C GLY A 190 8.27 5.27 5.16
N SER A 191 7.78 4.16 5.70
CA SER A 191 7.84 2.84 5.07
C SER A 191 7.15 2.75 3.70
N VAL A 192 6.11 3.53 3.44
CA VAL A 192 5.53 3.65 2.09
C VAL A 192 6.31 4.66 1.23
N ARG A 193 6.77 5.77 1.83
CA ARG A 193 7.45 6.87 1.11
C ARG A 193 8.76 6.43 0.45
N ILE A 194 9.44 5.41 0.97
CA ILE A 194 10.64 4.85 0.33
C ILE A 194 10.37 4.41 -1.13
N LEU A 195 9.14 3.95 -1.46
CA LEU A 195 8.79 3.57 -2.82
C LEU A 195 8.88 4.77 -3.78
N ARG A 196 8.50 5.98 -3.35
CA ARG A 196 8.66 7.18 -4.18
C ARG A 196 10.13 7.44 -4.50
N LEU A 197 11.00 7.35 -3.49
CA LEU A 197 12.44 7.55 -3.66
C LEU A 197 13.06 6.49 -4.58
N VAL A 198 12.59 5.24 -4.50
CA VAL A 198 13.00 4.16 -5.41
C VAL A 198 12.55 4.47 -6.84
N LEU A 199 11.27 4.78 -7.03
CA LEU A 199 10.70 5.07 -8.34
C LEU A 199 11.36 6.29 -9.00
N ASP A 200 11.73 7.33 -8.24
CA ASP A 200 12.40 8.52 -8.75
C ASP A 200 13.88 8.31 -9.11
N ARG A 201 14.59 7.43 -8.39
CA ARG A 201 16.07 7.47 -8.35
C ARG A 201 16.77 6.16 -8.72
N ALA A 202 16.04 5.10 -9.01
CA ALA A 202 16.63 3.81 -9.35
C ALA A 202 16.11 3.28 -10.69
N ALA A 203 17.02 2.90 -11.58
CA ALA A 203 16.74 2.25 -12.84
C ALA A 203 16.78 0.72 -12.74
N THR A 204 17.49 0.20 -11.72
CA THR A 204 17.74 -1.24 -11.56
C THR A 204 17.47 -1.72 -10.14
N VAL A 205 17.32 -3.04 -9.96
CA VAL A 205 17.18 -3.65 -8.62
C VAL A 205 18.35 -3.29 -7.71
N ASP A 206 19.58 -3.19 -8.24
CA ASP A 206 20.76 -2.82 -7.45
C ASP A 206 20.69 -1.39 -6.93
N GLU A 207 20.30 -0.46 -7.81
CA GLU A 207 20.11 0.94 -7.44
C GLU A 207 18.96 1.11 -6.44
N ALA A 208 17.89 0.33 -6.59
CA ALA A 208 16.77 0.31 -5.67
C ALA A 208 17.20 -0.16 -4.28
N VAL A 209 17.94 -1.28 -4.20
CA VAL A 209 18.54 -1.76 -2.94
C VAL A 209 19.44 -0.68 -2.34
N ALA A 210 20.26 -0.01 -3.14
CA ALA A 210 21.11 1.07 -2.66
C ALA A 210 20.30 2.28 -2.14
N VAL A 211 19.11 2.56 -2.69
CA VAL A 211 18.19 3.55 -2.11
C VAL A 211 17.76 3.12 -0.71
N PHE A 212 17.33 1.87 -0.51
CA PHE A 212 16.99 1.35 0.83
C PHE A 212 18.18 1.44 1.80
N GLU A 213 19.38 1.04 1.37
CA GLU A 213 20.59 1.06 2.22
C GLU A 213 20.96 2.46 2.71
N ARG A 214 20.63 3.51 1.94
CA ARG A 214 20.92 4.90 2.29
C ARG A 214 19.92 5.54 3.26
N HIS A 215 18.79 4.88 3.55
CA HIS A 215 17.73 5.45 4.39
C HIS A 215 17.42 4.55 5.58
N ASN A 216 17.01 5.17 6.68
CA ASN A 216 16.29 4.46 7.75
C ASN A 216 14.82 4.41 7.38
N LEU A 217 14.15 3.30 7.69
CA LEU A 217 12.69 3.22 7.58
C LEU A 217 12.04 3.40 8.93
N ASP A 218 10.96 4.16 8.91
CA ASP A 218 10.02 4.29 10.01
C ASP A 218 8.69 3.65 9.61
N PHE A 219 8.22 2.71 10.44
CA PHE A 219 6.95 2.03 10.26
C PHE A 219 5.79 2.76 10.95
N ASP A 220 6.03 3.89 11.64
CA ASP A 220 4.99 4.69 12.26
C ASP A 220 3.89 5.09 11.26
N GLY A 221 2.64 4.98 11.70
CA GLY A 221 1.46 5.30 10.88
C GLY A 221 0.99 4.16 9.96
N GLY A 222 1.61 2.98 10.00
CA GLY A 222 1.16 1.79 9.28
C GLY A 222 1.68 0.48 9.90
N PRO A 223 1.36 -0.68 9.30
CA PRO A 223 1.98 -1.94 9.71
C PRO A 223 3.46 -1.96 9.29
N PRO A 224 4.30 -2.78 9.94
CA PRO A 224 5.63 -3.06 9.43
C PRO A 224 5.55 -3.77 8.06
N LEU A 225 6.52 -3.50 7.18
CA LEU A 225 6.46 -3.86 5.76
C LEU A 225 7.74 -4.55 5.28
N HIS A 226 7.58 -5.31 4.21
CA HIS A 226 8.66 -5.80 3.34
C HIS A 226 8.33 -5.55 1.87
N TYR A 227 9.34 -5.67 1.00
CA TYR A 227 9.28 -5.13 -0.36
C TYR A 227 9.74 -6.15 -1.39
N LEU A 228 9.07 -6.19 -2.53
CA LEU A 228 9.52 -6.91 -3.72
C LEU A 228 9.91 -5.90 -4.79
N LEU A 229 11.10 -6.10 -5.37
CA LEU A 229 11.69 -5.31 -6.43
C LEU A 229 11.85 -6.17 -7.68
N ALA A 230 11.61 -5.61 -8.86
CA ALA A 230 11.98 -6.23 -10.13
C ALA A 230 12.32 -5.18 -11.19
N ASP A 231 13.27 -5.48 -12.08
CA ASP A 231 13.67 -4.57 -13.16
C ASP A 231 13.52 -5.19 -14.57
N ALA A 232 13.66 -4.35 -15.60
CA ALA A 232 13.54 -4.74 -17.01
C ALA A 232 14.58 -5.78 -17.47
N THR A 233 15.60 -6.09 -16.66
CA THR A 233 16.55 -7.18 -16.96
C THR A 233 16.03 -8.55 -16.51
N GLY A 234 14.89 -8.58 -15.81
CA GLY A 234 14.31 -9.79 -15.23
C GLY A 234 14.88 -10.15 -13.85
N ARG A 235 15.74 -9.29 -13.28
CA ARG A 235 16.24 -9.46 -11.91
C ARG A 235 15.18 -9.04 -10.91
N SER A 236 15.23 -9.64 -9.72
CA SER A 236 14.36 -9.32 -8.60
C SER A 236 15.11 -9.38 -7.27
N ALA A 237 14.56 -8.73 -6.25
CA ALA A 237 15.02 -8.85 -4.88
C ALA A 237 13.87 -8.63 -3.89
N VAL A 238 13.94 -9.31 -2.76
CA VAL A 238 13.12 -9.04 -1.57
C VAL A 238 13.97 -8.26 -0.56
N VAL A 239 13.40 -7.20 -0.01
CA VAL A 239 13.98 -6.40 1.08
C VAL A 239 13.12 -6.58 2.33
N GLU A 240 13.72 -7.09 3.41
CA GLU A 240 13.07 -7.33 4.71
C GLU A 240 13.86 -6.70 5.84
N PHE A 241 13.20 -6.45 6.96
CA PHE A 241 13.78 -5.84 8.15
C PHE A 241 13.72 -6.82 9.32
N VAL A 242 14.79 -7.60 9.49
CA VAL A 242 14.87 -8.72 10.43
C VAL A 242 15.79 -8.35 11.58
N ASP A 243 15.34 -8.56 12.82
CA ASP A 243 16.08 -8.24 14.06
C ASP A 243 16.59 -6.80 14.16
N GLY A 244 15.84 -5.84 13.59
CA GLY A 244 16.23 -4.43 13.55
C GLY A 244 17.11 -4.04 12.37
N ALA A 245 17.46 -4.97 11.47
CA ALA A 245 18.39 -4.71 10.37
C ALA A 245 17.78 -5.02 9.01
N MET A 246 18.07 -4.18 8.02
CA MET A 246 17.76 -4.45 6.62
C MET A 246 18.52 -5.69 6.14
N ARG A 247 17.80 -6.58 5.45
CA ARG A 247 18.30 -7.79 4.78
C ARG A 247 17.77 -7.82 3.36
N VAL A 248 18.55 -8.38 2.45
CA VAL A 248 18.19 -8.48 1.03
C VAL A 248 18.37 -9.92 0.56
N GLN A 249 17.35 -10.47 -0.08
CA GLN A 249 17.46 -11.73 -0.81
C GLN A 249 17.20 -11.47 -2.29
N ARG A 250 18.26 -11.60 -3.08
CA ARG A 250 18.20 -11.51 -4.54
C ARG A 250 17.55 -12.77 -5.10
N GLY A 251 16.76 -12.61 -6.17
CA GLY A 251 16.21 -13.74 -6.91
C GLY A 251 17.34 -14.54 -7.57
N GLU A 252 17.37 -15.85 -7.31
CA GLU A 252 18.35 -16.79 -7.90
C GLU A 252 17.81 -17.49 -9.16
N GLY A 253 16.51 -17.33 -9.43
CA GLY A 253 15.80 -17.99 -10.52
C GLY A 253 15.07 -17.03 -11.45
N ARG A 254 14.14 -17.58 -12.22
CA ARG A 254 13.32 -16.84 -13.19
C ARG A 254 12.10 -16.17 -12.56
N TRP A 255 11.90 -16.31 -11.26
CA TRP A 255 10.80 -15.70 -10.55
C TRP A 255 11.14 -15.48 -9.07
N GLN A 256 10.40 -14.57 -8.45
CA GLN A 256 10.41 -14.36 -7.01
C GLN A 256 8.99 -13.94 -6.59
N ALA A 257 8.49 -14.47 -5.48
CA ALA A 257 7.18 -14.13 -4.94
C ALA A 257 7.28 -13.63 -3.51
N LEU A 258 6.32 -12.80 -3.11
CA LEU A 258 6.20 -12.25 -1.78
C LEU A 258 4.72 -12.21 -1.39
N THR A 259 4.36 -12.84 -0.28
CA THR A 259 3.10 -12.59 0.41
C THR A 259 3.42 -12.00 1.77
N ASN A 260 2.53 -12.01 2.74
CA ASN A 260 2.82 -11.55 4.12
C ASN A 260 3.72 -12.52 4.90
N VAL A 261 4.14 -13.62 4.29
CA VAL A 261 5.12 -14.54 4.89
C VAL A 261 6.52 -14.03 4.57
N PRO A 262 7.40 -13.86 5.57
CA PRO A 262 8.79 -13.50 5.35
C PRO A 262 9.52 -14.53 4.47
N VAL A 263 10.49 -14.04 3.71
CA VAL A 263 11.28 -14.82 2.77
C VAL A 263 12.67 -15.11 3.31
N ILE A 264 13.31 -14.13 3.92
CA ILE A 264 14.71 -14.23 4.34
C ILE A 264 14.83 -15.12 5.57
N GLY A 265 15.61 -16.19 5.44
CA GLY A 265 15.78 -17.18 6.50
C GLY A 265 14.59 -18.14 6.67
N VAL A 266 13.57 -18.07 5.81
CA VAL A 266 12.41 -18.96 5.83
C VAL A 266 12.52 -19.98 4.71
N PRO A 267 12.62 -21.30 5.02
CA PRO A 267 12.72 -22.34 4.00
C PRO A 267 11.53 -22.33 3.02
N GLU A 268 11.78 -22.68 1.76
CA GLU A 268 10.76 -22.72 0.71
C GLU A 268 9.53 -23.55 1.09
N ALA A 269 9.72 -24.71 1.72
CA ALA A 269 8.63 -25.56 2.18
C ALA A 269 7.73 -24.82 3.19
N LYS A 270 8.30 -24.00 4.08
CA LYS A 270 7.55 -23.25 5.08
C LYS A 270 6.78 -22.09 4.46
N ARG A 271 7.35 -21.42 3.45
CA ARG A 271 6.67 -20.36 2.69
C ARG A 271 5.42 -20.89 1.99
N ARG A 272 5.47 -22.13 1.50
CA ARG A 272 4.35 -22.81 0.83
C ARG A 272 3.22 -23.26 1.76
N ASP A 273 3.39 -23.17 3.09
CA ASP A 273 2.27 -23.32 4.02
C ASP A 273 1.23 -22.20 3.84
N ASP A 274 1.65 -21.02 3.36
CA ASP A 274 0.72 -20.00 2.90
C ASP A 274 0.12 -20.39 1.55
N ARG A 275 -1.21 -20.55 1.51
CA ARG A 275 -1.95 -20.95 0.31
C ARG A 275 -1.63 -20.03 -0.87
N ARG A 276 -1.58 -18.71 -0.65
CA ARG A 276 -1.39 -17.73 -1.74
C ARG A 276 0.01 -17.86 -2.33
N TYR A 277 1.04 -17.89 -1.49
CA TYR A 277 2.42 -18.14 -1.91
C TYR A 277 2.54 -19.48 -2.65
N GLY A 278 1.97 -20.55 -2.10
CA GLY A 278 2.02 -21.90 -2.70
C GLY A 278 1.40 -21.96 -4.10
N VAL A 279 0.25 -21.31 -4.30
CA VAL A 279 -0.42 -21.22 -5.62
C VAL A 279 0.44 -20.45 -6.63
N ILE A 280 0.94 -19.27 -6.24
CA ILE A 280 1.81 -18.44 -7.08
C ILE A 280 3.07 -19.21 -7.48
N ALA A 281 3.78 -19.75 -6.50
CA ALA A 281 5.03 -20.48 -6.71
C ALA A 281 4.83 -21.67 -7.65
N ALA A 282 3.80 -22.48 -7.42
CA ALA A 282 3.52 -23.64 -8.25
C ALA A 282 3.14 -23.24 -9.69
N ALA A 283 2.42 -22.13 -9.89
CA ALA A 283 2.07 -21.63 -11.22
C ALA A 283 3.30 -21.10 -11.99
N LEU A 284 4.18 -20.37 -11.31
CA LEU A 284 5.43 -19.86 -11.89
C LEU A 284 6.41 -20.98 -12.21
N GLU A 285 6.51 -22.00 -11.36
CA GLU A 285 7.32 -23.20 -11.64
C GLU A 285 6.82 -23.98 -12.85
N ARG A 286 5.50 -24.27 -12.91
CA ARG A 286 4.91 -25.00 -14.03
C ARG A 286 5.07 -24.30 -15.37
N SER A 287 5.04 -22.97 -15.38
CA SER A 287 5.19 -22.16 -16.60
C SER A 287 6.65 -21.83 -16.94
N GLY A 288 7.62 -22.23 -16.10
CA GLY A 288 9.00 -21.75 -16.22
C GLY A 288 9.13 -20.22 -16.10
N ALA A 289 8.17 -19.61 -15.41
CA ALA A 289 7.97 -18.16 -15.23
C ALA A 289 7.78 -17.37 -16.54
N VAL A 290 7.30 -18.03 -17.60
CA VAL A 290 6.87 -17.36 -18.84
C VAL A 290 5.37 -17.05 -18.71
N VAL A 291 5.06 -15.82 -18.32
CA VAL A 291 3.70 -15.39 -17.99
C VAL A 291 3.43 -14.03 -18.63
N ASP A 292 2.37 -13.93 -19.44
CA ASP A 292 1.89 -12.65 -19.96
C ASP A 292 0.93 -11.94 -18.99
N ALA A 293 0.66 -10.66 -19.22
CA ALA A 293 -0.21 -9.89 -18.33
C ALA A 293 -1.62 -10.51 -18.10
N PRO A 294 -2.34 -11.05 -19.10
CA PRO A 294 -3.58 -11.79 -18.86
C PRO A 294 -3.42 -13.03 -17.97
N ALA A 295 -2.37 -13.82 -18.15
CA ALA A 295 -2.10 -14.99 -17.31
C ALA A 295 -1.72 -14.58 -15.88
N ALA A 296 -0.95 -13.50 -15.72
CA ALA A 296 -0.61 -12.95 -14.42
C ALA A 296 -1.85 -12.44 -13.67
N LEU A 297 -2.77 -11.75 -14.35
CA LEU A 297 -4.05 -11.33 -13.75
C LEU A 297 -4.93 -12.51 -13.34
N ARG A 298 -4.98 -13.60 -14.13
CA ARG A 298 -5.68 -14.83 -13.73
C ARG A 298 -5.06 -15.48 -12.49
N LEU A 299 -3.73 -15.48 -12.40
CA LEU A 299 -3.03 -16.01 -11.22
C LEU A 299 -3.30 -15.15 -9.98
N LEU A 300 -3.31 -13.82 -10.13
CA LEU A 300 -3.72 -12.89 -9.08
C LEU A 300 -5.17 -13.12 -8.65
N ASP A 301 -6.08 -13.39 -9.58
CA ASP A 301 -7.48 -13.71 -9.27
C ASP A 301 -7.62 -15.01 -8.47
N GLU A 302 -6.80 -16.04 -8.76
CA GLU A 302 -6.81 -17.32 -8.03
C GLU A 302 -6.43 -17.18 -6.54
N VAL A 303 -5.58 -16.20 -6.23
CA VAL A 303 -5.13 -15.87 -4.87
C VAL A 303 -5.82 -14.64 -4.28
N ARG A 304 -6.84 -14.12 -4.96
CA ARG A 304 -7.64 -12.96 -4.53
C ARG A 304 -8.38 -13.27 -3.23
N GLN A 305 -8.56 -12.24 -2.42
CA GLN A 305 -9.34 -12.27 -1.18
C GLN A 305 -10.56 -11.36 -1.30
N GLY A 306 -11.58 -11.55 -0.44
CA GLY A 306 -12.79 -10.71 -0.45
C GLY A 306 -12.51 -9.21 -0.24
N HIS A 307 -11.35 -8.89 0.35
CA HIS A 307 -10.87 -7.54 0.59
C HIS A 307 -9.76 -7.09 -0.39
N THR A 308 -9.51 -7.82 -1.48
CA THR A 308 -8.63 -7.32 -2.55
C THR A 308 -9.22 -6.06 -3.19
N ARG A 309 -8.45 -4.97 -3.20
CA ARG A 309 -8.85 -3.65 -3.69
C ARG A 309 -8.44 -3.42 -5.13
N TRP A 310 -7.27 -3.91 -5.52
CA TRP A 310 -6.86 -3.96 -6.92
C TRP A 310 -5.88 -5.10 -7.19
N SER A 311 -5.91 -5.56 -8.43
CA SER A 311 -4.93 -6.47 -9.03
C SER A 311 -4.24 -5.73 -10.16
N VAL A 312 -2.91 -5.68 -10.17
CA VAL A 312 -2.15 -4.91 -11.16
C VAL A 312 -0.97 -5.71 -11.70
N THR A 313 -0.67 -5.53 -12.98
CA THR A 313 0.53 -6.05 -13.64
C THR A 313 1.30 -4.94 -14.33
N TYR A 314 2.62 -4.99 -14.27
CA TYR A 314 3.56 -4.10 -14.95
C TYR A 314 4.46 -4.93 -15.88
N GLU A 315 4.37 -4.67 -17.18
CA GLU A 315 5.27 -5.25 -18.19
C GLU A 315 6.53 -4.39 -18.28
N LEU A 316 7.61 -4.83 -17.64
CA LEU A 316 8.75 -4.00 -17.27
C LEU A 316 9.55 -3.45 -18.45
N ARG A 317 9.48 -4.08 -19.63
CA ARG A 317 10.10 -3.58 -20.86
C ARG A 317 9.18 -2.74 -21.74
N SER A 318 7.88 -3.08 -21.78
CA SER A 318 6.94 -2.43 -22.70
C SER A 318 6.28 -1.19 -22.09
N GLY A 319 6.31 -1.08 -20.76
CA GLY A 319 5.63 -0.01 -20.05
C GLY A 319 4.13 -0.20 -19.91
N GLU A 320 3.57 -1.32 -20.37
CA GLU A 320 2.15 -1.63 -20.23
C GLU A 320 1.81 -1.92 -18.77
N VAL A 321 0.77 -1.25 -18.27
CA VAL A 321 0.20 -1.50 -16.94
C VAL A 321 -1.25 -1.93 -17.13
N ARG A 322 -1.62 -3.06 -16.53
CA ARG A 322 -3.01 -3.53 -16.49
C ARG A 322 -3.50 -3.55 -15.07
N LEU A 323 -4.68 -3.00 -14.85
CA LEU A 323 -5.28 -2.84 -13.54
C LEU A 323 -6.70 -3.41 -13.56
N VAL A 324 -7.04 -4.22 -12.57
CA VAL A 324 -8.39 -4.67 -12.27
C VAL A 324 -8.75 -4.19 -10.86
N PRO A 325 -9.56 -3.12 -10.72
CA PRO A 325 -10.04 -2.66 -9.42
C PRO A 325 -11.05 -3.66 -8.83
N ALA A 326 -11.42 -3.49 -7.56
CA ALA A 326 -12.34 -4.43 -6.91
C ALA A 326 -13.75 -4.43 -7.50
N GLY A 327 -14.16 -3.33 -8.15
CA GLY A 327 -15.42 -3.25 -8.90
C GLY A 327 -15.41 -4.08 -10.19
N GLY A 328 -14.25 -4.60 -10.61
CA GLY A 328 -14.05 -5.30 -11.88
C GLY A 328 -13.73 -4.35 -13.03
N GLY A 329 -13.64 -4.91 -14.24
CA GLY A 329 -13.29 -4.16 -15.45
C GLY A 329 -11.80 -3.87 -15.57
N GLU A 330 -11.16 -4.45 -16.59
CA GLU A 330 -9.73 -4.21 -16.86
C GLU A 330 -9.51 -2.80 -17.40
N ARG A 331 -8.52 -2.10 -16.84
CA ARG A 331 -7.99 -0.83 -17.33
C ARG A 331 -6.56 -1.01 -17.79
N ARG A 332 -6.18 -0.27 -18.84
CA ARG A 332 -4.85 -0.32 -19.41
C ARG A 332 -4.22 1.05 -19.45
N TYR A 333 -2.97 1.12 -19.05
CA TYR A 333 -2.14 2.30 -19.11
C TYR A 333 -0.82 1.97 -19.79
N ARG A 334 -0.13 3.00 -20.27
CA ARG A 334 1.20 2.88 -20.83
C ARG A 334 2.08 3.98 -20.27
N LEU A 335 3.22 3.58 -19.72
CA LEU A 335 4.34 4.45 -19.40
C LEU A 335 5.37 4.31 -20.52
N PRO A 336 5.81 5.39 -21.19
CA PRO A 336 6.94 5.31 -22.09
C PRO A 336 8.18 4.83 -21.33
N VAL A 337 8.82 3.74 -21.78
CA VAL A 337 10.03 3.19 -21.16
C VAL A 337 11.25 3.63 -21.97
N SER A 338 12.32 4.02 -21.29
CA SER A 338 13.55 4.59 -21.85
C SER A 338 14.83 3.87 -21.40
#